data_AF-A0A821NG72-F1
#
_entry.id   AF-A0A821NG72-F1
#
_cell.length_a   1.000
_cell.length_b   1.000
_cell.length_c   1.000
_cell.angle_alpha   90.00
_cell.angle_beta   90.00
_cell.angle_gamma   90.00
#
_symmetry.space_group_name_H-M   'P 1'
#
loop_
_entity.id
_entity.type
_entity.pdbx_description
1 polymer ?
#
loop_
_entity_poly.entity_id
_entity_poly.type
_entity_poly.pdbx_seq_one_letter_code
_entity_poly.pdbx_strand_id
1 'polypeptide(L)'
;SPEHQVRIISGSEEGLSGWISVNILMRQLFENTKPIETYGVSDFGGGSTQLSFIAPHASKQRFTMNLFNATYDVYSHSYLCYGQEQSRLVYLSQLIKRTNATSSINDPCLQSGYIQNITYKELFSTACIHREYAPITNLNQSTTFSFV
;
A
#
# COMPACT_ATOMS: atom_id res chain seq x y z
N SER A 1 19.43 12.16 -20.24
CA SER A 1 20.22 12.74 -19.13
C SER A 1 20.29 11.71 -18.00
N PRO A 2 21.41 11.57 -17.27
CA PRO A 2 21.58 10.57 -16.20
C PRO A 2 20.51 10.59 -15.10
N GLU A 3 19.84 11.74 -14.90
CA GLU A 3 18.71 11.86 -13.95
C GLU A 3 17.45 11.07 -14.34
N HIS A 4 17.40 10.47 -15.53
CA HIS A 4 16.31 9.58 -15.94
C HIS A 4 16.56 8.10 -15.60
N GLN A 5 17.72 7.74 -15.05
CA GLN A 5 18.06 6.32 -14.84
C GLN A 5 17.61 5.78 -13.48
N VAL A 6 17.57 6.62 -12.44
CA VAL A 6 17.12 6.24 -11.09
C VAL A 6 16.38 7.41 -10.44
N ARG A 7 15.09 7.20 -10.13
CA ARG A 7 14.27 8.16 -9.37
C ARG A 7 13.22 7.43 -8.55
N ILE A 8 12.72 8.08 -7.50
CA ILE A 8 11.50 7.66 -6.82
C ILE A 8 10.32 8.07 -7.70
N ILE A 9 9.49 7.10 -8.09
CA ILE A 9 8.24 7.38 -8.80
C ILE A 9 7.15 7.76 -7.80
N SER A 10 6.22 8.62 -8.21
CA SER A 10 5.02 8.86 -7.41
C SER A 10 4.12 7.63 -7.40
N GLY A 11 3.32 7.46 -6.34
CA GLY A 11 2.43 6.31 -6.26
C GLY A 11 1.36 6.26 -7.37
N SER A 12 0.94 7.42 -7.90
CA SER A 12 0.05 7.45 -9.07
C SER A 12 0.77 6.99 -10.34
N GLU A 13 2.05 7.32 -10.53
CA GLU A 13 2.86 6.80 -11.66
C GLU A 13 3.03 5.28 -11.59
N GLU A 14 3.27 4.74 -10.39
CA GLU A 14 3.32 3.29 -10.15
C GLU A 14 1.99 2.62 -10.55
N GLY A 15 0.87 3.14 -10.04
CA GLY A 15 -0.46 2.63 -10.35
C GLY A 15 -0.83 2.75 -11.83
N LEU A 16 -0.47 3.85 -12.50
CA LEU A 16 -0.72 4.03 -13.94
C LEU A 16 0.13 3.07 -14.77
N SER A 17 1.40 2.88 -14.39
CA SER A 17 2.30 1.95 -15.08
C SER A 17 1.77 0.52 -15.00
N GLY A 18 1.32 0.07 -13.82
CA GLY A 18 0.67 -1.23 -13.65
C GLY A 18 -0.60 -1.39 -14.49
N TRP A 19 -1.44 -0.35 -14.52
CA TRP A 19 -2.66 -0.35 -15.35
C TRP A 19 -2.35 -0.44 -16.85
N ILE A 20 -1.35 0.29 -17.34
CA ILE A 20 -0.89 0.21 -18.73
C ILE A 20 -0.37 -1.19 -19.03
N SER A 21 0.51 -1.74 -18.18
CA SER A 21 1.08 -3.07 -18.36
C SER A 21 0.01 -4.15 -18.49
N VAL A 22 -0.95 -4.20 -17.57
CA VAL A 22 -2.05 -5.18 -17.61
C VAL A 22 -2.87 -5.01 -18.88
N ASN A 23 -3.28 -3.80 -19.24
CA ASN A 23 -4.14 -3.60 -20.40
C ASN A 23 -3.42 -3.79 -21.75
N ILE A 24 -2.09 -3.64 -21.80
CA ILE A 24 -1.28 -4.08 -22.95
C ILE A 24 -1.29 -5.61 -23.05
N LEU A 25 -0.99 -6.31 -21.95
CA LEU A 25 -0.93 -7.78 -21.93
C LEU A 25 -2.29 -8.41 -22.26
N MET A 26 -3.38 -7.78 -21.80
CA MET A 26 -4.75 -8.19 -22.09
C MET A 26 -5.28 -7.65 -23.43
N ARG A 27 -4.43 -6.99 -24.21
CA ARG A 27 -4.70 -6.42 -25.54
C ARG A 27 -5.81 -5.37 -25.61
N GLN A 28 -6.22 -4.80 -24.49
CA GLN A 28 -7.31 -3.83 -24.40
C GLN A 28 -6.95 -2.44 -24.93
N LEU A 29 -5.66 -2.08 -24.96
CA LEU A 29 -5.25 -0.74 -25.42
C LEU A 29 -5.06 -0.61 -26.94
N PHE A 30 -5.15 -1.71 -27.69
CA PHE A 30 -4.97 -1.72 -29.14
C PHE A 30 -6.28 -1.66 -29.91
N GLU A 31 -7.39 -1.99 -29.25
CA GLU A 31 -8.72 -2.03 -29.84
C GLU A 31 -9.43 -0.71 -29.56
N ASN A 32 -10.00 -0.10 -30.60
CA ASN A 32 -10.83 1.11 -30.44
C ASN A 32 -12.30 0.69 -30.34
N THR A 33 -12.60 -0.10 -29.31
CA THR A 33 -13.97 -0.56 -29.03
C THR A 33 -14.73 0.51 -28.24
N LYS A 34 -16.04 0.59 -28.50
CA LYS A 34 -16.97 1.42 -27.73
C LYS A 34 -18.06 0.50 -27.15
N PRO A 35 -18.25 0.45 -25.82
CA PRO A 35 -17.52 1.21 -24.79
C PRO A 35 -16.04 0.79 -24.69
N ILE A 36 -15.20 1.69 -24.15
CA ILE A 36 -13.80 1.35 -23.82
C ILE A 36 -13.85 0.33 -22.69
N GLU A 37 -13.41 -0.90 -22.97
CA GLU A 37 -13.27 -1.96 -21.98
C GLU A 37 -11.81 -2.09 -21.57
N THR A 38 -11.52 -1.94 -20.29
CA THR A 38 -10.18 -2.11 -19.72
C THR A 38 -10.30 -2.74 -18.34
N TYR A 39 -9.25 -3.38 -17.89
CA TYR A 39 -9.15 -3.93 -16.55
C TYR A 39 -8.79 -2.83 -15.56
N GLY A 40 -9.48 -2.82 -14.42
CA GLY A 40 -8.98 -2.16 -13.22
C GLY A 40 -7.82 -2.97 -12.63
N VAL A 41 -6.86 -2.29 -12.02
CA VAL A 41 -5.67 -2.88 -11.43
C VAL A 41 -5.54 -2.44 -9.98
N SER A 42 -5.26 -3.42 -9.11
CA SER A 42 -4.87 -3.21 -7.73
C SER A 42 -3.49 -3.82 -7.51
N ASP A 43 -2.55 -3.03 -7.00
CA ASP A 43 -1.19 -3.48 -6.66
C ASP A 43 -1.00 -3.38 -5.14
N PHE A 44 -0.53 -4.47 -4.53
CA PHE A 44 -0.35 -4.60 -3.08
C PHE A 44 1.14 -4.73 -2.77
N GLY A 45 1.82 -3.60 -2.63
CA GLY A 45 3.22 -3.54 -2.23
C GLY A 45 3.42 -3.67 -0.72
N GLY A 46 4.68 -3.61 -0.29
CA GLY A 46 5.00 -3.61 1.15
C GLY A 46 4.67 -2.29 1.85
N GLY A 47 4.90 -1.16 1.17
CA GLY A 47 4.76 0.21 1.70
C GLY A 47 3.41 0.87 1.41
N SER A 48 2.81 0.55 0.28
CA SER A 48 1.61 1.18 -0.25
C SER A 48 0.77 0.18 -1.04
N THR A 49 -0.48 0.56 -1.30
CA THR A 49 -1.38 -0.13 -2.22
C THR A 49 -1.85 0.86 -3.28
N GLN A 50 -1.88 0.46 -4.54
CA GLN A 50 -2.29 1.30 -5.66
C GLN A 50 -3.59 0.77 -6.25
N LEU A 51 -4.47 1.68 -6.67
CA LEU A 51 -5.72 1.36 -7.34
C LEU A 51 -5.88 2.23 -8.59
N SER A 52 -6.02 1.58 -9.74
CA SER A 52 -6.12 2.25 -11.05
C SER A 52 -7.23 1.67 -11.92
N PHE A 53 -8.09 2.52 -12.49
CA PHE A 53 -9.19 2.11 -13.37
C PHE A 53 -9.73 3.30 -14.17
N ILE A 54 -10.59 3.07 -15.17
CA ILE A 54 -11.21 4.15 -15.94
C ILE A 54 -12.07 5.04 -15.03
N ALA A 55 -11.78 6.33 -15.01
CA ALA A 55 -12.45 7.27 -14.13
C ALA A 55 -13.93 7.50 -14.55
N PRO A 56 -14.92 7.17 -13.70
CA PRO A 56 -16.32 7.37 -14.03
C PRO A 56 -16.75 8.85 -13.96
N HIS A 57 -16.05 9.67 -13.17
CA HIS A 57 -16.37 11.07 -12.90
C HIS A 57 -15.11 11.94 -12.75
N ALA A 58 -15.28 13.27 -12.64
CA ALA A 58 -14.18 14.17 -12.34
C ALA A 58 -13.58 13.88 -10.94
N SER A 59 -12.27 13.66 -10.88
CA SER A 59 -11.53 13.37 -9.65
C SER A 59 -10.20 14.11 -9.66
N LYS A 60 -9.69 14.50 -8.48
CA LYS A 60 -8.32 15.03 -8.34
C LYS A 60 -7.24 13.99 -8.68
N GLN A 61 -7.60 12.71 -8.65
CA GLN A 61 -6.74 11.56 -8.94
C GLN A 61 -6.95 11.03 -10.36
N ARG A 62 -7.49 11.87 -11.25
CA ARG A 62 -7.70 11.55 -12.67
C ARG A 62 -6.50 11.98 -13.48
N PHE A 63 -6.02 11.08 -14.34
CA PHE A 63 -4.91 11.30 -15.26
C PHE A 63 -5.40 11.01 -16.68
N THR A 64 -5.24 11.99 -17.57
CA THR A 64 -5.57 11.83 -18.99
C THR A 64 -4.31 11.45 -19.75
N MET A 65 -4.35 10.34 -20.47
CA MET A 65 -3.22 9.83 -21.25
C MET A 65 -3.65 9.51 -22.67
N ASN A 66 -2.81 9.83 -23.64
CA ASN A 66 -2.99 9.40 -25.02
C ASN A 66 -2.13 8.16 -25.24
N LEU A 67 -2.79 7.02 -25.44
CA LEU A 67 -2.14 5.72 -25.63
C LEU A 67 -2.63 5.13 -26.95
N PHE A 68 -1.69 4.86 -27.86
CA PHE A 68 -1.99 4.40 -29.21
C PHE A 68 -2.97 5.34 -29.93
N ASN A 69 -4.17 4.84 -30.27
CA ASN A 69 -5.18 5.56 -31.04
C ASN A 69 -6.36 6.06 -30.19
N ALA A 70 -6.22 6.09 -28.86
CA ALA A 70 -7.28 6.52 -27.95
C ALA A 70 -6.75 7.37 -26.78
N THR A 71 -7.66 8.17 -26.22
CA THR A 71 -7.43 8.95 -24.99
C THR A 71 -8.14 8.26 -23.83
N TYR A 72 -7.42 8.02 -22.76
CA TYR A 72 -7.91 7.36 -21.56
C TYR A 72 -7.87 8.30 -20.37
N ASP A 73 -8.99 8.37 -19.66
CA ASP A 73 -9.08 9.04 -18.36
C ASP A 73 -9.03 7.97 -17.27
N VAL A 74 -7.89 7.88 -16.60
CA VAL A 74 -7.61 6.84 -15.61
C VAL A 74 -7.59 7.48 -14.23
N TYR A 75 -8.43 6.98 -13.33
CA TYR A 75 -8.26 7.21 -11.90
C TYR A 75 -7.05 6.40 -11.45
N SER A 76 -6.09 7.01 -10.75
CA SER A 76 -4.96 6.32 -10.13
C SER A 76 -4.63 6.94 -8.79
N HIS A 77 -4.70 6.14 -7.74
CA HIS A 77 -4.37 6.58 -6.39
C HIS A 77 -3.48 5.58 -5.67
N SER A 78 -2.60 6.10 -4.83
CA SER A 78 -1.73 5.30 -3.96
C SER A 78 -2.04 5.60 -2.51
N TYR A 79 -2.38 4.54 -1.78
CA TYR A 79 -2.64 4.55 -0.35
C TYR A 79 -1.34 4.19 0.38
N LEU A 80 -0.52 5.21 0.65
CA LEU A 80 0.70 5.04 1.44
C LEU A 80 0.36 4.53 2.84
N CYS A 81 1.19 3.64 3.38
CA CYS A 81 1.00 2.93 4.65
C CYS A 81 -0.08 1.85 4.65
N TYR A 82 -0.79 1.65 3.54
CA TYR A 82 -1.72 0.54 3.33
C TYR A 82 -1.10 -0.62 2.53
N GLY A 83 0.22 -0.63 2.39
CA GLY A 83 0.93 -1.83 1.92
C GLY A 83 0.91 -2.93 2.98
N GLN A 84 1.17 -4.17 2.57
CA GLN A 84 1.04 -5.34 3.43
C GLN A 84 1.85 -5.22 4.72
N GLU A 85 3.15 -4.89 4.60
CA GLU A 85 4.05 -4.82 5.75
C GLU A 85 3.72 -3.64 6.66
N GLN A 86 3.45 -2.47 6.08
CA GLN A 86 3.10 -1.30 6.89
C GLN A 86 1.76 -1.46 7.60
N SER A 87 0.77 -2.05 6.93
CA SER A 87 -0.53 -2.35 7.54
C SER A 87 -0.39 -3.34 8.69
N ARG A 88 0.49 -4.35 8.54
CA ARG A 88 0.81 -5.31 9.60
C ARG A 88 1.42 -4.62 10.82
N LEU A 89 2.40 -3.73 10.63
CA LEU A 89 3.01 -2.98 11.74
C LEU A 89 2.00 -2.07 12.45
N VAL A 90 1.16 -1.38 11.68
CA VAL A 90 0.06 -0.56 12.25
C VAL A 90 -0.89 -1.43 13.05
N TYR A 91 -1.32 -2.57 12.52
CA TYR A 91 -2.17 -3.54 13.23
C TYR A 91 -1.55 -3.98 14.57
N LEU A 92 -0.31 -4.42 14.57
CA LEU A 92 0.39 -4.87 15.78
C LEU A 92 0.53 -3.75 16.82
N SER A 93 0.84 -2.53 16.37
CA SER A 93 0.93 -1.36 17.26
C SER A 93 -0.42 -1.04 17.94
N GLN A 94 -1.52 -1.14 17.19
CA GLN A 94 -2.85 -0.95 17.72
C GLN A 94 -3.24 -2.06 18.70
N LEU A 95 -2.81 -3.30 18.43
CA LEU A 95 -3.09 -4.43 19.31
C LEU A 95 -2.38 -4.26 20.66
N ILE A 96 -1.12 -3.84 20.67
CA ILE A 96 -0.38 -3.48 21.90
C ILE A 96 -1.12 -2.36 22.65
N LYS A 97 -1.50 -1.28 21.95
CA LYS A 97 -2.21 -0.14 22.56
C LYS A 97 -3.56 -0.55 23.17
N ARG A 98 -4.34 -1.40 22.49
CA ARG A 98 -5.67 -1.84 22.95
C ARG A 98 -5.59 -2.74 24.18
N THR A 99 -4.56 -3.58 24.25
CA THR A 99 -4.37 -4.55 25.34
C THR A 99 -3.56 -3.99 26.51
N ASN A 100 -2.93 -2.82 26.35
CA ASN A 100 -1.95 -2.27 27.28
C ASN A 100 -0.84 -3.29 27.63
N ALA A 101 -0.49 -4.15 26.69
CA ALA A 101 0.47 -5.22 26.91
C ALA A 101 1.90 -4.69 26.93
N THR A 102 2.73 -5.28 27.79
CA THR A 102 4.13 -4.90 27.97
C THR A 102 5.12 -5.90 27.38
N SER A 103 4.69 -7.13 27.05
CA SER A 103 5.56 -8.16 26.48
C SER A 103 4.81 -9.23 25.66
N SER A 104 3.78 -9.88 26.19
CA SER A 104 3.02 -10.94 25.50
C SER A 104 1.65 -10.46 25.05
N ILE A 105 1.28 -10.72 23.79
CA ILE A 105 0.04 -10.24 23.16
C ILE A 105 -0.63 -11.39 22.41
N ASN A 106 -1.91 -11.63 22.68
CA ASN A 106 -2.71 -12.58 21.91
C ASN A 106 -3.09 -11.96 20.55
N ASP A 107 -2.64 -12.56 19.45
CA ASP A 107 -2.87 -12.10 18.08
C ASP A 107 -3.83 -13.04 17.35
N PRO A 108 -5.11 -12.65 17.18
CA PRO A 108 -6.11 -13.48 16.53
C PRO A 108 -5.85 -13.72 15.03
N CYS A 109 -4.94 -12.97 14.41
CA CYS A 109 -4.56 -13.16 13.02
C CYS A 109 -3.42 -14.20 12.87
N LEU A 110 -2.75 -14.58 13.95
CA LEU A 110 -1.73 -15.62 13.94
C LEU A 110 -2.34 -17.02 13.98
N GLN A 111 -1.66 -17.96 13.33
CA GLN A 111 -2.00 -19.37 13.40
C GLN A 111 -1.73 -19.91 14.81
N SER A 112 -2.60 -20.78 15.32
CA SER A 112 -2.44 -21.39 16.63
C SER A 112 -1.06 -22.06 16.80
N GLY A 113 -0.36 -21.72 17.89
CA GLY A 113 0.97 -22.23 18.22
C GLY A 113 2.13 -21.50 17.54
N TYR A 114 1.84 -20.53 16.67
CA TYR A 114 2.87 -19.66 16.08
C TYR A 114 3.19 -18.51 17.03
N ILE A 115 4.48 -18.24 17.22
CA ILE A 115 4.96 -17.14 18.05
C ILE A 115 5.76 -16.19 17.18
N GLN A 116 5.37 -14.93 17.14
CA GLN A 116 6.08 -13.88 16.45
C GLN A 116 6.71 -12.90 17.44
N ASN A 117 8.04 -12.78 17.38
CA ASN A 117 8.76 -11.76 18.14
C ASN A 117 9.07 -10.56 17.26
N ILE A 118 8.82 -9.36 17.77
CA ILE A 118 9.20 -8.09 17.11
C ILE A 118 9.74 -7.11 18.14
N THR A 119 10.82 -6.43 17.78
CA THR A 119 11.41 -5.43 18.66
C THR A 119 10.63 -4.12 18.62
N TYR A 120 10.70 -3.32 19.68
CA TYR A 120 10.16 -1.97 19.71
C TYR A 120 10.69 -1.13 18.54
N LYS A 121 11.98 -1.24 18.23
CA LYS A 121 12.61 -0.51 17.13
C LYS A 121 12.01 -0.90 15.77
N GLU A 122 11.91 -2.20 15.48
CA GLU A 122 11.32 -2.66 14.22
C GLU A 122 9.87 -2.18 14.09
N LEU A 123 9.09 -2.33 15.16
CA LEU A 123 7.69 -1.97 15.15
C LEU A 123 7.49 -0.46 14.94
N PHE A 124 8.18 0.40 15.69
CA PHE A 124 7.88 1.84 15.77
C PHE A 124 8.81 2.74 14.94
N SER A 125 9.74 2.18 14.15
CA SER A 125 10.64 2.97 13.29
C SER A 125 9.99 3.53 12.01
N THR A 126 8.83 3.00 11.62
CA THR A 126 8.15 3.42 10.38
C THR A 126 7.43 4.76 10.53
N ALA A 127 7.44 5.57 9.48
CA ALA A 127 6.67 6.81 9.39
C ALA A 127 5.15 6.58 9.40
N CYS A 128 4.70 5.34 9.14
CA CYS A 128 3.28 4.96 9.11
C CYS A 128 2.65 4.85 10.49
N ILE A 129 3.46 4.78 11.55
CA ILE A 129 2.98 4.80 12.93
C ILE A 129 3.08 6.23 13.43
N HIS A 130 2.00 6.99 13.20
CA HIS A 130 1.82 8.32 13.77
C HIS A 130 1.70 8.26 15.30
N ARG A 131 1.87 9.41 15.99
CA ARG A 131 1.71 9.51 17.46
C ARG A 131 0.41 8.91 17.99
N GLU A 132 -0.64 8.86 17.19
CA GLU A 132 -1.90 8.24 17.57
C GLU A 132 -1.77 6.73 17.82
N TYR A 133 -0.84 6.04 17.16
CA TYR A 133 -0.58 4.61 17.29
C TYR A 133 0.64 4.28 18.15
N ALA A 134 1.34 5.30 18.67
CA ALA A 134 2.42 5.10 19.63
C ALA A 134 1.86 4.60 20.98
N PRO A 135 2.55 3.69 21.67
CA PRO A 135 2.13 3.19 22.97
C PRO A 135 2.19 4.32 24.00
N ILE A 136 1.20 4.33 24.91
CA ILE A 136 1.08 5.35 25.98
C ILE A 136 2.18 5.16 27.04
N THR A 137 2.75 3.97 27.12
CA THR A 137 3.76 3.56 28.10
C THR A 137 5.17 3.93 27.67
N ASN A 138 5.99 4.45 28.59
CA ASN A 138 7.44 4.62 28.45
C ASN A 138 8.14 3.25 28.36
N LEU A 139 8.00 2.58 27.22
CA LEU A 139 8.67 1.31 26.96
C LEU A 139 10.12 1.56 26.57
N ASN A 140 11.01 0.69 27.05
CA ASN A 140 12.41 0.73 26.68
C ASN A 140 12.52 0.39 25.18
N GLN A 141 13.37 1.08 24.43
CA GLN A 141 13.63 0.79 23.02
C GLN A 141 14.23 -0.60 22.79
N SER A 142 14.73 -1.27 23.83
CA SER A 142 15.17 -2.67 23.79
C SER A 142 14.05 -3.70 24.03
N THR A 143 12.80 -3.26 24.26
CA THR A 143 11.67 -4.16 24.51
C THR A 143 11.41 -5.03 23.28
N THR A 144 11.15 -6.31 23.50
CA THR A 144 10.67 -7.25 22.49
C THR A 144 9.27 -7.70 22.85
N PHE A 145 8.36 -7.63 21.90
CA PHE A 145 6.99 -8.10 22.03
C PHE A 145 6.86 -9.49 21.41
N SER A 146 6.17 -10.39 22.10
CA SER A 146 5.84 -11.74 21.65
C SER A 146 4.34 -11.80 21.37
N PHE A 147 4.00 -11.92 20.10
CA PHE A 147 2.63 -12.16 19.63
C PHE A 147 2.41 -13.67 19.55
N VAL A 148 1.32 -14.15 20.15
CA VAL A 148 0.98 -15.57 20.33
C VAL A 148 -0.44 -15.88 19.88
#